data_AF-A0A7J4RW91-F1
#
_entry.id   AF-A0A7J4RW91-F1
#
_cell.length_a   1.000
_cell.length_b   1.000
_cell.length_c   1.000
_cell.angle_alpha   90.00
_cell.angle_beta   90.00
_cell.angle_gamma   90.00
#
_symmetry.space_group_name_H-M   'P 1'
#
loop_
_entity.id
_entity.type
_entity.pdbx_description
1 polymer ?
#
loop_
_entity_poly.entity_id
_entity_poly.type
_entity_poly.pdbx_seq_one_letter_code
_entity_poly.pdbx_strand_id
1 'polypeptide(L)'
;MKWYFEDFVYGSIDGAVTTFAVVAGASGAVLSPSVVLILGFANLFGDGFSMAIGNYLASKTRKEYIEKERRKEEWEIDNLAEQEKQEIRDIYANKGFKDELLDQIVRIITSRRKVWLDTMMKEELGLIEGKRRPIDTAISTFTGFNIIGLIPLIPFVFFFTSDSGLSSSDVFPYSVIFTVIAFFLVGILKGKIVKRSLFKSGTYTLAVGGIAAIIAYLVGYLLSLVV
;
A
#
# COMPACT_ATOMS: atom_id res chain seq x y z
N MET A 1 15.30 0.51 -11.11
CA MET A 1 14.10 0.80 -10.31
C MET A 1 13.45 -0.53 -9.97
N LYS A 2 13.26 -0.86 -8.68
CA LYS A 2 12.56 -2.10 -8.30
C LYS A 2 11.12 -1.73 -7.98
N TRP A 3 10.17 -2.38 -8.63
CA TRP A 3 8.74 -2.18 -8.36
C TRP A 3 8.32 -2.97 -7.13
N TYR A 4 7.64 -2.32 -6.19
CA TYR A 4 7.07 -2.97 -5.02
C TYR A 4 5.60 -3.25 -5.27
N PHE A 5 5.30 -4.53 -5.46
CA PHE A 5 3.97 -4.95 -5.88
C PHE A 5 2.89 -4.62 -4.86
N GLU A 6 3.17 -4.81 -3.57
CA GLU A 6 2.23 -4.48 -2.49
C GLU A 6 1.88 -2.99 -2.48
N ASP A 7 2.87 -2.11 -2.67
CA ASP A 7 2.69 -0.65 -2.73
C ASP A 7 1.88 -0.25 -3.98
N PHE A 8 2.12 -0.94 -5.10
CA PHE A 8 1.34 -0.76 -6.33
C PHE A 8 -0.11 -1.18 -6.17
N VAL A 9 -0.38 -2.36 -5.59
CA VAL A 9 -1.75 -2.83 -5.35
C VAL A 9 -2.46 -1.91 -4.37
N TYR A 10 -1.77 -1.50 -3.31
CA TYR A 10 -2.31 -0.56 -2.33
C TYR A 10 -2.73 0.76 -3.00
N GLY A 11 -1.84 1.38 -3.78
CA GLY A 11 -2.18 2.58 -4.56
C GLY A 11 -3.29 2.33 -5.58
N SER A 12 -3.28 1.19 -6.26
CA SER A 12 -4.28 0.84 -7.28
C SER A 12 -5.71 0.76 -6.73
N ILE A 13 -5.88 0.11 -5.59
CA ILE A 13 -7.20 -0.02 -4.95
C ILE A 13 -7.69 1.36 -4.53
N ASP A 14 -6.85 2.12 -3.84
CA ASP A 14 -7.21 3.44 -3.32
C ASP A 14 -7.52 4.42 -4.45
N GLY A 15 -6.71 4.42 -5.52
CA GLY A 15 -6.94 5.24 -6.71
C GLY A 15 -8.27 4.94 -7.41
N ALA A 16 -8.64 3.67 -7.55
CA ALA A 16 -9.96 3.31 -8.10
C ALA A 16 -11.11 3.72 -7.17
N VAL A 17 -11.00 3.49 -5.86
CA VAL A 17 -12.06 3.85 -4.89
C VAL A 17 -12.27 5.36 -4.84
N THR A 18 -11.20 6.13 -4.61
CA THR A 18 -11.28 7.59 -4.44
C THR A 18 -11.69 8.29 -5.72
N THR A 19 -11.16 7.88 -6.88
CA THR A 19 -11.57 8.47 -8.15
C THR A 19 -13.02 8.14 -8.48
N PHE A 20 -13.46 6.91 -8.24
CA PHE A 20 -14.88 6.57 -8.37
C PHE A 20 -15.75 7.37 -7.41
N ALA A 21 -15.33 7.58 -6.16
CA ALA A 21 -16.04 8.39 -5.18
C ALA A 21 -16.28 9.82 -5.68
N VAL A 22 -15.25 10.45 -6.25
CA VAL A 22 -15.35 11.80 -6.85
C VAL A 22 -16.31 11.80 -8.03
N VAL A 23 -16.21 10.82 -8.93
CA VAL A 23 -17.10 10.70 -10.09
C VAL A 23 -18.55 10.47 -9.67
N ALA A 24 -18.78 9.58 -8.71
CA ALA A 24 -20.09 9.25 -8.17
C ALA A 24 -20.73 10.45 -7.47
N GLY A 25 -19.98 11.16 -6.62
CA GLY A 25 -20.46 12.37 -5.95
C GLY A 25 -20.79 13.48 -6.94
N ALA A 26 -19.91 13.75 -7.90
CA ALA A 26 -20.12 14.79 -8.90
C ALA A 26 -21.28 14.45 -9.86
N SER A 27 -21.44 13.18 -10.24
CA SER A 27 -22.57 12.73 -11.08
C SER A 27 -23.90 12.74 -10.30
N GLY A 28 -23.88 12.36 -9.03
CA GLY A 28 -25.06 12.42 -8.15
C GLY A 28 -25.56 13.85 -7.91
N ALA A 29 -24.64 14.82 -7.84
CA ALA A 29 -24.96 16.25 -7.79
C ALA A 29 -25.28 16.87 -9.17
N VAL A 30 -25.41 16.04 -10.22
CA VAL A 30 -25.76 16.47 -11.60
C VAL A 30 -24.80 17.54 -12.14
N LEU A 31 -23.52 17.47 -11.76
CA LEU A 31 -22.50 18.39 -12.25
C LEU A 31 -22.17 18.08 -13.72
N SER A 32 -21.70 19.09 -14.46
CA SER A 32 -21.33 18.89 -15.87
C SER A 32 -20.17 17.89 -16.02
N PRO A 33 -20.08 17.15 -17.15
CA PRO A 33 -18.97 16.24 -17.42
C PRO A 33 -17.58 16.92 -17.31
N SER A 34 -17.47 18.20 -17.67
CA SER A 34 -16.24 18.98 -17.52
C SER A 34 -15.82 19.13 -16.05
N VAL A 35 -16.76 19.38 -15.14
CA VAL A 35 -16.48 19.47 -13.70
C VAL A 35 -16.07 18.10 -13.14
N VAL A 36 -16.73 17.02 -13.56
CA VAL A 36 -16.35 15.65 -13.18
C VAL A 36 -14.90 15.35 -13.59
N LEU A 37 -14.50 15.71 -14.81
CA LEU A 37 -13.13 15.51 -15.29
C LEU A 37 -12.12 16.34 -14.51
N ILE A 38 -12.41 17.63 -14.25
CA ILE A 38 -11.51 18.50 -13.48
C ILE A 38 -11.30 17.91 -12.07
N LEU A 39 -12.38 17.56 -11.37
CA LEU A 39 -12.30 16.99 -10.03
C LEU A 39 -11.61 15.62 -10.04
N GLY A 40 -11.92 14.77 -11.02
CA GLY A 40 -11.33 13.44 -11.16
C GLY A 40 -9.83 13.48 -11.41
N PHE A 41 -9.35 14.34 -12.31
CA PHE A 41 -7.92 14.50 -12.56
C PHE A 41 -7.20 15.21 -11.40
N ALA A 42 -7.84 16.18 -10.77
CA ALA A 42 -7.30 16.82 -9.56
C ALA A 42 -7.11 15.80 -8.44
N ASN A 43 -8.09 14.92 -8.20
CA ASN A 43 -8.00 13.80 -7.27
C ASN A 43 -6.87 12.83 -7.67
N LEU A 44 -6.82 12.40 -8.93
CA LEU A 44 -5.83 11.43 -9.41
C LEU A 44 -4.38 11.86 -9.13
N PHE A 45 -4.04 13.09 -9.53
CA PHE A 45 -2.68 13.58 -9.38
C PHE A 45 -2.42 14.13 -7.98
N GLY A 46 -3.38 14.86 -7.39
CA GLY A 46 -3.25 15.44 -6.05
C GLY A 46 -3.18 14.37 -4.97
N ASP A 47 -4.20 13.53 -4.87
CA ASP A 47 -4.28 12.50 -3.83
C ASP A 47 -3.25 11.40 -4.10
N GLY A 48 -3.05 11.02 -5.37
CA GLY A 48 -2.01 10.07 -5.74
C GLY A 48 -0.62 10.54 -5.31
N PHE A 49 -0.29 11.82 -5.51
CA PHE A 49 1.00 12.39 -5.08
C PHE A 49 1.11 12.48 -3.55
N SER A 50 0.03 12.92 -2.87
CA SER A 50 -0.05 12.95 -1.42
C SER A 50 0.20 11.56 -0.80
N MET A 51 -0.47 10.54 -1.32
CA MET A 51 -0.32 9.15 -0.89
C MET A 51 1.09 8.61 -1.16
N ALA A 52 1.69 8.95 -2.30
CA ALA A 52 3.05 8.57 -2.63
C ALA A 52 4.09 9.20 -1.69
N ILE A 53 3.94 10.48 -1.36
CA ILE A 53 4.76 11.16 -0.35
C ILE A 53 4.55 10.53 1.03
N GLY A 54 3.31 10.22 1.40
CA GLY A 54 2.99 9.53 2.65
C GLY A 54 3.74 8.21 2.77
N ASN A 55 3.72 7.39 1.72
CA ASN A 55 4.44 6.12 1.70
C ASN A 55 5.98 6.31 1.68
N TYR A 56 6.48 7.33 0.97
CA TYR A 56 7.90 7.71 1.01
C TYR A 56 8.36 8.02 2.43
N LEU A 57 7.64 8.92 3.12
CA LEU A 57 7.98 9.37 4.46
C LEU A 57 7.87 8.21 5.46
N ALA A 58 6.81 7.41 5.39
CA ALA A 58 6.66 6.23 6.24
C ALA A 58 7.83 5.23 6.05
N SER A 59 8.19 4.94 4.80
CA SER A 59 9.30 4.03 4.48
C SER A 59 10.65 4.61 4.92
N LYS A 60 10.87 5.91 4.75
CA LYS A 60 12.07 6.62 5.18
C LYS A 60 12.20 6.62 6.72
N THR A 61 11.14 6.98 7.44
CA THR A 61 11.11 6.95 8.91
C THR A 61 11.39 5.54 9.43
N ARG A 62 10.81 4.50 8.81
CA ARG A 62 11.09 3.11 9.20
C ARG A 62 12.57 2.76 9.01
N LYS A 63 13.19 3.20 7.92
CA LYS A 63 14.61 2.98 7.67
C LYS A 63 15.49 3.70 8.69
N GLU A 64 15.20 4.98 8.97
CA GLU A 64 15.91 5.78 9.98
C GLU A 64 15.78 5.19 11.38
N TYR A 65 14.59 4.65 11.72
CA TYR A 65 14.36 3.93 12.97
C TYR A 65 15.24 2.67 13.07
N ILE A 66 15.26 1.82 12.03
CA ILE A 66 16.11 0.61 12.01
C ILE A 66 17.59 0.99 12.15
N GLU A 67 18.03 2.04 11.47
CA GLU A 67 19.42 2.50 11.54
C GLU A 67 19.78 3.05 12.93
N LYS A 68 18.86 3.77 13.58
CA LYS A 68 19.02 4.22 14.97
C LYS A 68 19.18 3.04 15.92
N GLU A 69 18.27 2.07 15.86
CA GLU A 69 18.33 0.89 16.74
C GLU A 69 19.59 0.07 16.48
N ARG A 70 20.03 -0.07 15.21
CA ARG A 70 21.29 -0.72 14.88
C ARG A 70 22.51 -0.07 15.54
N ARG A 71 22.56 1.27 15.59
CA ARG A 71 23.66 1.98 16.26
C ARG A 71 23.61 1.83 17.77
N LYS A 72 22.40 1.77 18.36
CA LYS A 72 22.20 1.51 19.78
C LYS A 72 22.73 0.13 20.13
N GLU A 73 22.33 -0.88 19.37
CA GLU A 73 22.76 -2.27 19.51
C GLU A 73 24.29 -2.43 19.35
N GLU A 74 24.88 -1.73 18.37
CA GLU A 74 26.34 -1.69 18.20
C GLU A 74 27.05 -1.14 19.43
N TRP A 75 26.49 -0.12 20.08
CA TRP A 75 27.03 0.43 21.31
C TRP A 75 26.86 -0.51 22.50
N GLU A 76 25.71 -1.20 22.62
CA GLU A 76 25.44 -2.17 23.69
C GLU A 76 26.39 -3.37 23.59
N ILE A 77 26.65 -3.89 22.39
CA ILE A 77 27.65 -4.95 22.17
C ILE A 77 29.07 -4.50 22.60
N ASP A 78 29.42 -3.23 22.41
CA ASP A 78 30.74 -2.70 22.78
C ASP A 78 30.89 -2.43 24.28
N ASN A 79 29.82 -2.00 24.95
CA ASN A 79 29.90 -1.47 26.32
C ASN A 79 29.29 -2.43 27.35
N LEU A 80 28.37 -3.30 26.93
CA LEU A 80 27.56 -4.19 27.77
C LEU A 80 27.61 -5.65 27.29
N ALA A 81 28.75 -6.07 26.72
CA ALA A 81 28.93 -7.37 26.06
C ALA A 81 28.43 -8.60 26.84
N GLU A 82 28.57 -8.63 28.17
CA GLU A 82 28.10 -9.77 28.98
C GLU A 82 26.57 -9.80 29.11
N GLN A 83 25.91 -8.64 29.15
CA GLN A 83 24.45 -8.54 29.11
C GLN A 83 23.93 -9.00 27.75
N GLU A 84 24.50 -8.50 26.66
CA GLU A 84 24.15 -8.89 25.29
C GLU A 84 24.34 -10.39 25.00
N LYS A 85 25.37 -11.02 25.58
CA LYS A 85 25.55 -12.48 25.50
C LYS A 85 24.45 -13.23 26.25
N GLN A 86 24.02 -12.70 27.39
CA GLN A 86 22.93 -13.28 28.17
C GLN A 86 21.60 -13.17 27.42
N GLU A 87 21.36 -12.07 26.71
CA GLU A 87 20.16 -11.91 25.88
C GLU A 87 20.13 -12.94 24.73
N ILE A 88 21.25 -13.16 24.03
CA ILE A 88 21.36 -14.26 23.05
C ILE A 88 21.07 -15.61 23.71
N ARG A 89 21.61 -15.87 24.91
CA ARG A 89 21.34 -17.11 25.63
C ARG A 89 19.85 -17.27 25.91
N ASP A 90 19.17 -16.23 26.39
CA ASP A 90 17.75 -16.28 26.74
C ASP A 90 16.87 -16.47 25.50
N ILE A 91 17.18 -15.79 24.38
CA ILE A 91 16.50 -15.95 23.09
C ILE A 91 16.53 -17.41 22.64
N TYR A 92 17.69 -18.07 22.68
CA TYR A 92 17.81 -19.46 22.22
C TYR A 92 17.34 -20.47 23.27
N ALA A 93 17.45 -20.18 24.57
CA ALA A 93 16.83 -21.00 25.61
C ALA A 93 15.30 -21.07 25.44
N ASN A 94 14.66 -19.94 25.15
CA ASN A 94 13.23 -19.85 24.87
C ASN A 94 12.79 -20.61 23.60
N LYS A 95 13.72 -20.87 22.67
CA LYS A 95 13.50 -21.74 21.51
C LYS A 95 13.68 -23.22 21.80
N GLY A 96 14.05 -23.58 23.03
CA GLY A 96 14.21 -24.95 23.49
C GLY A 96 15.64 -25.49 23.47
N PHE A 97 16.64 -24.67 23.14
CA PHE A 97 18.05 -25.07 23.22
C PHE A 97 18.51 -25.11 24.69
N LYS A 98 19.31 -26.12 25.07
CA LYS A 98 19.74 -26.36 26.46
C LYS A 98 21.20 -26.78 26.55
N ASP A 99 21.73 -26.70 27.77
CA ASP A 99 23.03 -27.26 28.19
C ASP A 99 24.19 -26.84 27.27
N GLU A 100 25.09 -27.79 26.95
CA GLU A 100 26.27 -27.53 26.12
C GLU A 100 25.94 -26.99 24.73
N LEU A 101 24.79 -27.38 24.16
CA LEU A 101 24.37 -26.90 22.83
C LEU A 101 24.04 -25.41 22.88
N LEU A 102 23.38 -24.94 23.94
CA LEU A 102 23.10 -23.53 24.13
C LEU A 102 24.39 -22.73 24.28
N ASP A 103 25.35 -23.21 25.06
CA ASP A 103 26.66 -22.57 25.21
C ASP A 103 27.42 -22.48 23.88
N GLN A 104 27.36 -23.54 23.06
CA GLN A 104 27.96 -23.54 21.73
C GLN A 104 27.31 -22.50 20.81
N ILE A 105 25.98 -22.41 20.80
CA ILE A 105 25.24 -21.43 19.99
C ILE A 105 25.64 -20.01 20.37
N VAL A 106 25.58 -19.66 21.66
CA VAL A 106 25.93 -18.33 22.17
C VAL A 106 27.36 -17.96 21.74
N ARG A 107 28.32 -18.87 21.97
CA ARG A 107 29.73 -18.67 21.58
C ARG A 107 29.92 -18.48 20.08
N ILE A 108 29.24 -19.27 19.24
CA ILE A 108 29.37 -19.16 17.78
C ILE A 108 28.79 -17.84 17.27
N ILE A 109 27.59 -17.46 17.73
CA ILE A 109 26.92 -16.22 17.30
C ILE A 109 27.74 -15.00 17.71
N THR A 110 28.20 -14.97 18.95
CA THR A 110 28.95 -13.84 19.53
C THR A 110 30.39 -13.74 19.00
N SER A 111 30.93 -14.80 18.40
CA SER A 111 32.29 -14.81 17.82
C SER A 111 32.47 -13.87 16.62
N ARG A 112 31.39 -13.51 15.92
CA ARG A 112 31.43 -12.60 14.76
C ARG A 112 30.50 -11.44 14.99
N ARG A 113 31.05 -10.24 15.19
CA ARG A 113 30.30 -9.00 15.47
C ARG A 113 29.09 -8.81 14.55
N LYS A 114 29.28 -8.96 13.24
CA LYS A 114 28.17 -8.80 12.28
C LYS A 114 27.05 -9.82 12.51
N VAL A 115 27.38 -11.08 12.79
CA VAL A 115 26.38 -12.12 13.04
C VAL A 115 25.67 -11.87 14.36
N TRP A 116 26.40 -11.47 15.40
CA TRP A 116 25.83 -11.10 16.70
C TRP A 116 24.82 -9.96 16.55
N LEU A 117 25.24 -8.83 16.00
CA LEU A 117 24.40 -7.66 15.75
C LEU A 117 23.19 -7.97 14.87
N ASP A 118 23.39 -8.65 13.73
CA ASP A 118 22.29 -9.03 12.84
C ASP A 118 21.32 -10.02 13.53
N THR A 119 21.80 -10.81 14.50
CA THR A 119 20.97 -11.70 15.33
C THR A 119 20.15 -10.91 16.34
N MET A 120 20.74 -9.96 17.06
CA MET A 120 20.00 -9.12 18.02
C MET A 120 18.94 -8.29 17.30
N MET A 121 19.33 -7.58 16.25
CA MET A 121 18.39 -6.81 15.41
C MET A 121 17.19 -7.64 14.95
N LYS A 122 17.40 -8.91 14.58
CA LYS A 122 16.35 -9.78 14.05
C LYS A 122 15.53 -10.50 15.13
N GLU A 123 16.20 -11.10 16.11
CA GLU A 123 15.60 -12.04 17.05
C GLU A 123 15.09 -11.35 18.31
N GLU A 124 15.74 -10.27 18.73
CA GLU A 124 15.33 -9.48 19.89
C GLU A 124 14.37 -8.36 19.45
N LEU A 125 14.79 -7.51 18.51
CA LEU A 125 14.02 -6.32 18.10
C LEU A 125 12.98 -6.60 16.99
N GLY A 126 13.05 -7.75 16.31
CA GLY A 126 12.19 -8.06 15.17
C GLY A 126 12.43 -7.14 13.95
N LEU A 127 13.58 -6.47 13.90
CA LEU A 127 13.97 -5.51 12.87
C LEU A 127 14.85 -6.17 11.81
N ILE A 128 14.26 -6.42 10.65
CA ILE A 128 14.99 -6.93 9.48
C ILE A 128 15.33 -5.76 8.58
N GLU A 129 16.63 -5.55 8.35
CA GLU A 129 17.11 -4.52 7.43
C GLU A 129 16.73 -4.87 5.98
N GLY A 130 15.67 -4.22 5.49
CA GLY A 130 15.16 -4.43 4.14
C GLY A 130 15.95 -3.63 3.10
N LYS A 131 16.12 -4.19 1.89
CA LYS A 131 16.68 -3.47 0.73
C LYS A 131 15.68 -2.48 0.09
N ARG A 132 14.60 -2.14 0.80
CA ARG A 132 13.53 -1.29 0.26
C ARG A 132 13.98 0.15 0.23
N ARG A 133 13.93 0.76 -0.95
CA ARG A 133 14.23 2.18 -1.13
C ARG A 133 12.92 2.95 -1.00
N PRO A 134 12.83 3.96 -0.11
CA PRO A 134 11.62 4.76 0.05
C PRO A 134 11.09 5.39 -1.25
N ILE A 135 11.99 5.75 -2.17
CA ILE A 135 11.59 6.31 -3.47
C ILE A 135 10.89 5.27 -4.36
N ASP A 136 11.32 4.01 -4.32
CA ASP A 136 10.74 2.96 -5.13
C ASP A 136 9.33 2.58 -4.62
N THR A 137 9.08 2.66 -3.31
CA THR A 137 7.74 2.44 -2.73
C THR A 137 6.78 3.55 -3.14
N ALA A 138 7.22 4.80 -3.06
CA ALA A 138 6.47 5.98 -3.49
C ALA A 138 6.08 5.94 -4.98
N ILE A 139 7.03 5.64 -5.86
CA ILE A 139 6.78 5.52 -7.30
C ILE A 139 5.80 4.38 -7.59
N SER A 140 5.93 3.24 -6.90
CA SER A 140 5.02 2.10 -7.06
C SER A 140 3.59 2.48 -6.66
N THR A 141 3.42 3.17 -5.52
CA THR A 141 2.12 3.68 -5.07
C THR A 141 1.54 4.70 -6.03
N PHE A 142 2.30 5.75 -6.40
CA PHE A 142 1.84 6.80 -7.32
C PHE A 142 1.37 6.21 -8.65
N THR A 143 2.13 5.27 -9.19
CA THR A 143 1.84 4.69 -10.50
C THR A 143 0.63 3.76 -10.44
N GLY A 144 0.51 2.95 -9.37
CA GLY A 144 -0.68 2.13 -9.16
C GLY A 144 -1.94 2.98 -9.04
N PHE A 145 -1.88 4.03 -8.23
CA PHE A 145 -2.97 4.98 -8.03
C PHE A 145 -3.43 5.61 -9.33
N ASN A 146 -2.51 6.16 -10.12
CA ASN A 146 -2.86 6.87 -11.35
C ASN A 146 -3.32 5.92 -12.46
N ILE A 147 -2.64 4.78 -12.68
CA ILE A 147 -3.01 3.86 -13.77
C ILE A 147 -4.39 3.26 -13.56
N ILE A 148 -4.67 2.79 -12.33
CA ILE A 148 -5.94 2.11 -12.04
C ILE A 148 -7.05 3.11 -11.71
N GLY A 149 -6.73 4.21 -11.02
CA GLY A 149 -7.68 5.30 -10.76
C GLY A 149 -8.14 6.02 -12.01
N LEU A 150 -7.39 5.98 -13.11
CA LEU A 150 -7.82 6.52 -14.40
C LEU A 150 -8.99 5.73 -15.00
N ILE A 151 -9.11 4.43 -14.70
CA ILE A 151 -10.10 3.54 -15.33
C ILE A 151 -11.54 4.05 -15.13
N PRO A 152 -12.00 4.43 -13.92
CA PRO A 152 -13.29 5.09 -13.71
C PRO A 152 -13.55 6.35 -14.56
N LEU A 153 -12.51 7.09 -14.95
CA LEU A 153 -12.63 8.33 -15.72
C LEU A 153 -12.62 8.11 -17.24
N ILE A 154 -12.18 6.95 -17.72
CA ILE A 154 -12.09 6.67 -19.16
C ILE A 154 -13.42 6.95 -19.90
N PRO A 155 -14.60 6.53 -19.40
CA PRO A 155 -15.86 6.85 -20.06
C PRO A 155 -16.10 8.35 -20.19
N PHE A 156 -15.85 9.13 -19.13
CA PHE A 156 -16.00 10.58 -19.15
C PHE A 156 -15.08 11.25 -20.16
N VAL A 157 -13.82 10.81 -20.26
CA VAL A 157 -12.88 11.33 -21.26
C VAL A 157 -13.34 11.01 -22.68
N PHE A 158 -13.78 9.78 -22.92
CA PHE A 158 -14.22 9.33 -24.25
C PHE A 158 -15.46 10.08 -24.73
N PHE A 159 -16.48 10.21 -23.88
CA PHE A 159 -17.72 10.91 -24.25
C PHE A 159 -17.56 12.42 -24.32
N PHE A 160 -16.68 13.01 -23.49
CA PHE A 160 -16.36 14.44 -23.59
C PHE A 160 -15.63 14.79 -24.90
N THR A 161 -14.74 13.92 -25.38
CA THR A 161 -13.99 14.14 -26.63
C THR A 161 -14.79 13.82 -27.89
N SER A 162 -15.81 12.97 -27.79
CA SER A 162 -16.67 12.59 -28.92
C SER A 162 -17.81 13.58 -29.19
N ASP A 163 -17.89 14.68 -28.44
CA ASP A 163 -18.92 15.73 -28.52
C ASP A 163 -20.36 15.18 -28.57
N SER A 164 -20.62 14.10 -27.83
CA SER A 164 -21.88 13.36 -27.91
C SER A 164 -23.07 14.07 -27.26
N GLY A 165 -22.86 15.26 -26.66
CA GLY A 165 -23.89 16.04 -25.97
C GLY A 165 -24.53 15.36 -24.76
N LEU A 166 -23.95 14.25 -24.29
CA LEU A 166 -24.49 13.43 -23.20
C LEU A 166 -24.28 14.11 -21.85
N SER A 167 -25.27 13.99 -20.97
CA SER A 167 -25.16 14.50 -19.61
C SER A 167 -24.32 13.56 -18.74
N SER A 168 -23.81 14.06 -17.61
CA SER A 168 -23.04 13.24 -16.66
C SER A 168 -23.81 12.02 -16.15
N SER A 169 -25.14 12.13 -16.03
CA SER A 169 -26.05 11.05 -15.69
C SER A 169 -26.00 9.87 -16.68
N ASP A 170 -25.83 10.15 -17.97
CA ASP A 170 -25.84 9.12 -19.02
C ASP A 170 -24.50 8.38 -19.09
N VAL A 171 -23.42 9.07 -18.72
CA VAL A 171 -22.05 8.52 -18.73
C VAL A 171 -21.75 7.73 -17.45
N PHE A 172 -22.37 8.08 -16.33
CA PHE A 172 -22.11 7.49 -15.03
C PHE A 172 -22.23 5.95 -14.98
N PRO A 173 -23.26 5.29 -15.57
CA PRO A 173 -23.36 3.83 -15.60
C PRO A 173 -22.15 3.15 -16.25
N TYR A 174 -21.55 3.76 -17.29
CA TYR A 174 -20.33 3.24 -17.90
C TYR A 174 -19.13 3.35 -16.95
N SER A 175 -19.03 4.42 -16.17
CA SER A 175 -18.01 4.57 -15.12
C SER A 175 -18.13 3.51 -14.03
N VAL A 176 -19.36 3.14 -13.64
CA VAL A 176 -19.60 2.02 -12.71
C VAL A 176 -19.05 0.71 -13.28
N ILE A 177 -19.34 0.39 -14.55
CA ILE A 177 -18.84 -0.83 -15.21
C ILE A 177 -17.30 -0.83 -15.26
N PHE A 178 -16.69 0.29 -15.64
CA PHE A 178 -15.24 0.43 -15.70
C PHE A 178 -14.59 0.30 -14.33
N THR A 179 -15.22 0.82 -13.28
CA THR A 179 -14.78 0.65 -11.88
C THR A 179 -14.84 -0.81 -11.44
N VAL A 180 -15.92 -1.53 -11.77
CA VAL A 180 -16.04 -2.97 -11.51
C VAL A 180 -14.91 -3.74 -12.19
N ILE A 181 -14.62 -3.41 -13.46
CA ILE A 181 -13.50 -3.99 -14.21
C ILE A 181 -12.18 -3.64 -13.52
N ALA A 182 -11.97 -2.40 -13.09
CA ALA A 182 -10.75 -1.96 -12.40
C ALA A 182 -10.49 -2.79 -11.14
N PHE A 183 -11.48 -2.93 -10.24
CA PHE A 183 -11.32 -3.74 -9.03
C PHE A 183 -11.07 -5.22 -9.33
N PHE A 184 -11.78 -5.77 -10.32
CA PHE A 184 -11.58 -7.16 -10.71
C PHE A 184 -10.17 -7.39 -11.29
N LEU A 185 -9.67 -6.48 -12.12
CA LEU A 185 -8.32 -6.52 -12.68
C LEU A 185 -7.25 -6.44 -11.58
N VAL A 186 -7.39 -5.52 -10.63
CA VAL A 186 -6.47 -5.45 -9.47
C VAL A 186 -6.50 -6.74 -8.67
N GLY A 187 -7.68 -7.31 -8.45
CA GLY A 187 -7.83 -8.61 -7.80
C GLY A 187 -7.18 -9.76 -8.56
N ILE A 188 -7.26 -9.78 -9.90
CA ILE A 188 -6.53 -10.76 -10.73
C ILE A 188 -5.02 -10.57 -10.62
N LEU A 189 -4.51 -9.34 -10.70
CA LEU A 189 -3.09 -9.03 -10.59
C LEU A 189 -2.54 -9.52 -9.24
N LYS A 190 -3.25 -9.20 -8.15
CA LYS A 190 -2.99 -9.72 -6.79
C LYS A 190 -3.01 -11.24 -6.76
N GLY A 191 -4.04 -11.87 -7.32
CA GLY A 191 -4.21 -13.32 -7.34
C GLY A 191 -3.06 -14.04 -8.04
N LYS A 192 -2.61 -13.51 -9.18
CA LYS A 192 -1.51 -14.07 -9.97
C LYS A 192 -0.19 -14.08 -9.19
N ILE A 193 0.11 -12.99 -8.48
CA ILE A 193 1.38 -12.84 -7.77
C ILE A 193 1.42 -13.66 -6.49
N VAL A 194 0.30 -13.72 -5.76
CA VAL A 194 0.18 -14.54 -4.54
C VAL A 194 -0.12 -16.03 -4.88
N LYS A 195 -0.16 -16.40 -6.17
CA LYS A 195 -0.46 -17.76 -6.66
C LYS A 195 -1.77 -18.32 -6.09
N ARG A 196 -2.79 -17.47 -5.97
CA ARG A 196 -4.16 -17.85 -5.57
C ARG A 196 -5.06 -17.89 -6.82
N SER A 197 -6.25 -18.50 -6.67
CA SER A 197 -7.25 -18.51 -7.75
C SER A 197 -7.57 -17.08 -8.20
N LEU A 198 -7.35 -16.80 -9.48
CA LEU A 198 -7.52 -15.47 -10.08
C LEU A 198 -8.96 -14.97 -9.90
N PHE A 199 -9.93 -15.85 -10.18
CA PHE A 199 -11.35 -15.52 -10.05
C PHE A 199 -11.73 -15.17 -8.62
N LYS A 200 -11.32 -16.00 -7.63
CA LYS A 200 -11.61 -15.74 -6.21
C LYS A 200 -10.97 -14.43 -5.70
N SER A 201 -9.76 -14.13 -6.17
CA SER A 201 -9.06 -12.90 -5.80
C SER A 201 -9.72 -11.67 -6.45
N GLY A 202 -10.11 -11.79 -7.72
CA GLY A 202 -10.90 -10.79 -8.45
C GLY A 202 -12.22 -10.46 -7.76
N THR A 203 -13.03 -11.48 -7.47
CA THR A 203 -14.34 -11.28 -6.83
C THR A 203 -14.22 -10.72 -5.42
N TYR A 204 -13.21 -11.14 -4.65
CA TYR A 204 -12.96 -10.60 -3.31
C TYR A 204 -12.61 -9.11 -3.36
N THR A 205 -11.66 -8.71 -4.21
CA THR A 205 -11.28 -7.29 -4.35
C THR A 205 -12.45 -6.46 -4.86
N LEU A 206 -13.25 -6.99 -5.79
CA LEU A 206 -14.47 -6.34 -6.26
C LEU A 206 -15.50 -6.16 -5.14
N ALA A 207 -15.72 -7.17 -4.28
CA ALA A 207 -16.66 -7.06 -3.17
C ALA A 207 -16.23 -5.98 -2.16
N VAL A 208 -14.95 -5.97 -1.77
CA VAL A 208 -14.43 -4.99 -0.80
C VAL A 208 -14.39 -3.58 -1.40
N GLY A 209 -13.89 -3.43 -2.63
CA GLY A 209 -13.87 -2.13 -3.33
C GLY A 209 -15.28 -1.63 -3.65
N GLY A 210 -16.20 -2.53 -3.98
CA GLY A 210 -17.61 -2.24 -4.23
C GLY A 210 -18.31 -1.68 -2.99
N ILE A 211 -18.04 -2.20 -1.80
CA ILE A 211 -18.57 -1.64 -0.55
C ILE A 211 -18.10 -0.19 -0.36
N ALA A 212 -16.80 0.08 -0.56
CA ALA A 212 -16.26 1.43 -0.44
C ALA A 212 -16.88 2.39 -1.48
N ALA A 213 -17.03 1.93 -2.72
CA ALA A 213 -17.70 2.66 -3.80
C ALA A 213 -19.16 2.99 -3.47
N ILE A 214 -19.91 2.03 -2.91
CA ILE A 214 -21.31 2.25 -2.48
C ILE A 214 -21.37 3.30 -1.36
N ILE A 215 -20.48 3.22 -0.36
CA ILE A 215 -20.42 4.20 0.72
C ILE A 215 -20.17 5.61 0.15
N ALA A 216 -19.22 5.75 -0.76
CA ALA A 216 -18.92 7.03 -1.39
C ALA A 216 -20.12 7.60 -2.18
N TYR A 217 -20.79 6.76 -2.96
CA TYR A 217 -22.02 7.16 -3.68
C TYR A 217 -23.11 7.60 -2.70
N LEU A 218 -23.34 6.85 -1.62
CA LEU A 218 -24.35 7.19 -0.61
C LEU A 218 -24.05 8.54 0.04
N VAL A 219 -22.79 8.83 0.37
CA VAL A 219 -22.41 10.14 0.92
C VAL A 219 -22.69 11.26 -0.08
N GLY A 220 -22.31 11.09 -1.35
CA GLY A 220 -22.61 12.08 -2.39
C GLY A 220 -24.11 12.31 -2.59
N TYR A 221 -24.89 11.24 -2.63
CA TYR A 221 -26.34 11.29 -2.75
C TYR A 221 -26.98 11.99 -1.54
N LEU A 222 -26.59 11.64 -0.32
CA LEU A 222 -27.13 12.28 0.89
C LEU A 222 -26.81 13.78 0.95
N LEU A 223 -25.60 14.18 0.56
CA LEU A 223 -25.23 15.60 0.51
C LEU A 223 -26.03 16.36 -0.56
N SER A 224 -26.34 15.73 -1.69
CA SER A 224 -27.19 16.34 -2.74
C SER A 224 -28.63 16.59 -2.30
N LEU A 225 -29.10 15.97 -1.20
CA LEU A 225 -30.42 16.26 -0.63
C LEU A 225 -30.42 17.46 0.32
N VAL A 226 -29.24 17.88 0.80
CA VAL A 226 -29.08 18.94 1.81
C VAL A 226 -28.58 20.25 1.20
N VAL A 227 -27.75 20.16 0.14
CA VAL A 227 -27.15 21.29 -0.59
C VAL A 227 -27.89 21.51 -1.90
#